data_AF-J3BVD9-F1
#
_entry.id   AF-J3BVD9-F1
#
_cell.length_a   1.000
_cell.length_b   1.000
_cell.length_c   1.000
_cell.angle_alpha   90.00
_cell.angle_beta   90.00
_cell.angle_gamma   90.00
#
_symmetry.space_group_name_H-M   'P 1'
#
loop_
_entity.id
_entity.type
_entity.pdbx_description
1 polymer ?
#
loop_
_entity_poly.entity_id
_entity_poly.type
_entity_poly.pdbx_seq_one_letter_code
_entity_poly.pdbx_strand_id
1 'polypeptide(L)'
;MSTGTTGPKKILVFLPQPAAYMIVTKLAERGHSSIAVSTVPEVFDALRSDCYSFAITTRPEIDLLRNIHSIPVVNLEIFFHAEPSGGGPLSTSKKFDGRAFMERVEFLVRPVTARGEHAGTEPVKTIAMRGHKASRWWAMAKKMLGLPHHREGLSDVRS
;
A
#
# COMPACT_ATOMS: atom_id res chain seq x y z
N MET A 1 20.94 -2.94 21.66
CA MET A 1 19.70 -2.45 21.01
C MET A 1 20.06 -2.15 19.57
N SER A 2 19.69 -3.03 18.62
CA SER A 2 20.07 -2.86 17.23
C SER A 2 19.19 -1.78 16.60
N THR A 3 19.77 -0.62 16.28
CA THR A 3 19.16 0.37 15.40
C THR A 3 19.15 -0.26 14.00
N GLY A 4 18.10 -1.02 13.68
CA GLY A 4 17.90 -1.52 12.33
C GLY A 4 17.81 -0.33 11.40
N THR A 5 18.84 -0.12 10.58
CA THR A 5 18.88 0.89 9.54
C THR A 5 17.82 0.52 8.52
N THR A 6 16.57 0.94 8.76
CA THR A 6 15.49 0.78 7.80
C THR A 6 15.86 1.63 6.60
N GLY A 7 16.31 0.99 5.52
CA GLY A 7 16.59 1.66 4.26
C GLY A 7 15.37 2.48 3.79
N PRO A 8 15.58 3.45 2.88
CA PRO A 8 14.50 4.28 2.38
C PRO A 8 13.38 3.40 1.82
N LYS A 9 12.18 3.52 2.40
CA LYS A 9 11.01 2.78 1.93
C LYS A 9 10.57 3.29 0.57
N LYS A 10 10.20 2.35 -0.31
CA LYS A 10 9.78 2.63 -1.69
C LYS A 10 8.29 3.01 -1.75
N ILE A 11 7.90 3.66 -2.83
CA ILE A 11 6.50 3.92 -3.16
C ILE A 11 6.00 2.82 -4.10
N LEU A 12 4.90 2.16 -3.76
CA LEU A 12 4.24 1.22 -4.68
C LEU A 12 3.27 1.98 -5.59
N VAL A 13 3.36 1.79 -6.90
CA VAL A 13 2.43 2.37 -7.87
C VAL A 13 1.66 1.24 -8.53
N PHE A 14 0.38 1.09 -8.18
CA PHE A 14 -0.51 0.07 -8.75
C PHE A 14 -1.53 0.72 -9.69
N LEU A 15 -1.24 0.66 -10.98
CA LEU A 15 -2.02 1.29 -12.05
C LEU A 15 -1.88 0.47 -13.35
N PRO A 16 -2.74 0.68 -14.37
CA PRO A 16 -2.48 0.18 -15.71
C PRO A 16 -1.07 0.58 -16.18
N GLN A 17 -0.40 -0.34 -16.87
CA GLN A 17 1.05 -0.26 -17.15
C GLN A 17 1.52 1.11 -17.72
N PRO A 18 0.84 1.74 -18.70
CA PRO A 18 1.27 3.05 -19.21
C PRO A 18 1.23 4.15 -18.12
N ALA A 19 0.19 4.16 -17.30
CA ALA A 19 0.03 5.14 -16.22
C ALA A 19 1.02 4.87 -15.08
N ALA A 20 1.25 3.60 -14.74
CA ALA A 20 2.22 3.22 -13.70
C ALA A 20 3.63 3.72 -14.05
N TYR A 21 4.09 3.48 -15.29
CA TYR A 21 5.39 3.96 -15.74
C TYR A 21 5.49 5.49 -15.74
N MET A 22 4.46 6.19 -16.23
CA MET A 22 4.45 7.65 -16.21
C MET A 22 4.62 8.21 -14.79
N ILE A 23 3.90 7.66 -13.82
CA ILE A 23 3.99 8.09 -12.41
C ILE A 23 5.37 7.76 -11.82
N VAL A 24 5.90 6.55 -12.06
CA VAL A 24 7.24 6.16 -11.57
C VAL A 24 8.32 7.07 -12.15
N THR A 25 8.27 7.40 -13.45
CA THR A 25 9.21 8.34 -14.07
C THR A 25 9.14 9.71 -13.39
N LYS A 26 7.92 10.22 -13.13
CA LYS A 26 7.73 11.51 -12.45
C LYS A 26 8.24 11.50 -11.01
N LEU A 27 8.06 10.39 -10.29
CA LEU A 27 8.61 10.21 -8.94
C LEU A 27 10.14 10.15 -8.96
N ALA A 28 10.72 9.46 -9.94
CA ALA A 28 12.17 9.36 -10.11
C ALA A 28 12.82 10.71 -10.44
N GLU A 29 12.18 11.55 -11.28
CA GLU A 29 12.60 12.94 -11.54
C GLU A 29 12.73 13.78 -10.24
N ARG A 30 12.01 13.39 -9.17
CA ARG A 30 12.03 14.05 -7.85
C ARG A 30 12.88 13.31 -6.82
N GLY A 31 13.60 12.26 -7.22
CA GLY A 31 14.46 11.47 -6.34
C GLY A 31 13.72 10.45 -5.46
N HIS A 32 12.45 10.15 -5.75
CA HIS A 32 11.68 9.17 -4.99
C HIS A 32 11.84 7.76 -5.58
N SER A 33 12.24 6.80 -4.74
CA SER A 33 12.29 5.39 -5.13
C SER A 33 10.88 4.81 -5.20
N SER A 34 10.51 4.26 -6.35
CA SER A 34 9.18 3.70 -6.60
C SER A 34 9.23 2.46 -7.48
N ILE A 35 8.19 1.62 -7.40
CA ILE A 35 8.02 0.42 -8.22
C ILE A 35 6.64 0.47 -8.88
N ALA A 36 6.60 0.24 -10.19
CA ALA A 36 5.38 0.08 -10.96
C ALA A 36 4.94 -1.38 -10.93
N VAL A 37 3.67 -1.61 -10.60
CA VAL A 37 2.98 -2.89 -10.75
C VAL A 37 1.64 -2.63 -11.43
N SER A 38 1.19 -3.59 -12.22
CA SER A 38 0.01 -3.45 -13.08
C SER A 38 -0.98 -4.60 -12.95
N THR A 39 -0.61 -5.66 -12.25
CA THR A 39 -1.47 -6.82 -12.02
C THR A 39 -1.63 -7.13 -10.54
N VAL A 40 -2.74 -7.78 -10.18
CA VAL A 40 -3.01 -8.20 -8.79
C VAL A 40 -1.93 -9.15 -8.25
N PRO A 41 -1.45 -10.18 -9.00
CA PRO A 41 -0.35 -11.01 -8.55
C PRO A 41 0.92 -10.21 -8.23
N GLU A 42 1.32 -9.25 -9.09
CA GLU A 42 2.48 -8.39 -8.85
C GLU A 42 2.34 -7.57 -7.55
N VAL A 43 1.14 -7.03 -7.29
CA VAL A 43 0.84 -6.31 -6.04
C VAL A 43 0.98 -7.22 -4.82
N PHE A 44 0.43 -8.43 -4.89
CA PHE A 44 0.54 -9.41 -3.81
C PHE A 44 2.00 -9.77 -3.52
N ASP A 45 2.81 -9.97 -4.56
CA ASP A 45 4.21 -10.32 -4.41
C ASP A 45 5.03 -9.14 -3.91
N ALA A 46 4.75 -7.92 -4.40
CA ALA A 46 5.37 -6.71 -3.91
C ALA A 46 5.12 -6.54 -2.41
N LEU A 47 3.85 -6.52 -1.98
CA LEU A 47 3.46 -6.21 -0.60
C LEU A 47 3.96 -7.20 0.46
N ARG A 48 4.48 -8.37 0.07
CA ARG A 48 5.14 -9.32 0.99
C ARG A 48 6.47 -8.85 1.55
N SER A 49 7.10 -7.85 0.93
CA SER A 49 8.49 -7.46 1.24
C SER A 49 8.62 -6.36 2.31
N ASP A 50 7.51 -5.85 2.88
CA ASP A 50 7.45 -4.76 3.89
C ASP A 50 8.29 -3.50 3.58
N CYS A 51 8.70 -3.32 2.33
CA CYS A 51 9.62 -2.27 1.92
C CYS A 51 8.91 -0.98 1.44
N TYR A 52 7.59 -0.91 1.53
CA TYR A 52 6.79 0.21 1.01
C TYR A 52 6.29 1.13 2.12
N SER A 53 6.35 2.45 1.88
CA SER A 53 5.84 3.47 2.80
C SER A 53 4.35 3.75 2.57
N PHE A 54 3.92 3.75 1.31
CA PHE A 54 2.53 3.90 0.89
C PHE A 54 2.37 3.41 -0.56
N ALA A 55 1.12 3.28 -0.99
CA ALA A 55 0.77 2.93 -2.36
C ALA A 55 -0.02 4.05 -3.06
N ILE A 56 0.11 4.13 -4.38
CA ILE A 56 -0.64 5.02 -5.27
C ILE A 56 -1.48 4.15 -6.19
N THR A 57 -2.78 4.40 -6.25
CA THR A 57 -3.72 3.65 -7.11
C THR A 57 -4.98 4.45 -7.43
N THR A 58 -5.96 3.87 -8.12
CA THR A 58 -7.30 4.45 -8.36
C THR A 58 -8.32 3.92 -7.36
N ARG A 59 -9.49 4.57 -7.25
CA ARG A 59 -10.53 4.20 -6.27
C ARG A 59 -10.93 2.72 -6.26
N PRO A 60 -11.15 2.05 -7.41
CA PRO A 60 -11.57 0.65 -7.42
C PRO A 60 -10.61 -0.30 -6.69
N GLU A 61 -9.31 0.03 -6.70
CA GLU A 61 -8.25 -0.85 -6.21
C GLU A 61 -7.85 -0.58 -4.75
N ILE A 62 -8.42 0.45 -4.12
CA ILE A 62 -8.08 0.84 -2.74
C ILE A 62 -8.37 -0.29 -1.76
N ASP A 63 -9.55 -0.89 -1.86
CA ASP A 63 -9.97 -1.95 -0.95
C ASP A 63 -9.10 -3.20 -1.14
N LEU A 64 -8.69 -3.50 -2.39
CA LEU A 64 -7.75 -4.58 -2.67
C LEU A 64 -6.42 -4.37 -1.93
N LEU A 65 -5.79 -3.20 -2.06
CA LEU A 65 -4.52 -2.94 -1.38
C LEU A 65 -4.64 -3.02 0.13
N ARG A 66 -5.69 -2.43 0.71
CA ARG A 66 -5.93 -2.42 2.15
C ARG A 66 -6.20 -3.80 2.73
N ASN A 67 -6.79 -4.70 1.93
CA ASN A 67 -7.03 -6.09 2.31
C ASN A 67 -5.74 -6.94 2.28
N ILE A 68 -4.76 -6.58 1.44
CA ILE A 68 -3.47 -7.28 1.35
C ILE A 68 -2.52 -6.84 2.45
N HIS A 69 -2.32 -5.52 2.59
CA HIS A 69 -1.41 -4.96 3.58
C HIS A 69 -1.91 -3.62 4.11
N SER A 70 -1.75 -3.39 5.41
CA SER A 70 -2.11 -2.11 6.04
C SER A 70 -1.03 -1.07 5.75
N ILE A 71 -1.11 -0.44 4.58
CA ILE A 71 -0.33 0.75 4.20
C ILE A 71 -1.23 1.93 3.84
N PRO A 72 -0.76 3.17 3.99
CA PRO A 72 -1.44 4.33 3.43
C PRO A 72 -1.62 4.16 1.92
N VAL A 73 -2.77 4.60 1.42
CA VAL A 73 -3.12 4.54 -0.01
C VAL A 73 -3.50 5.93 -0.49
N VAL A 74 -2.88 6.38 -1.58
CA VAL A 74 -3.18 7.62 -2.29
C VAL A 74 -4.04 7.28 -3.49
N ASN A 75 -5.27 7.84 -3.52
CA ASN A 75 -6.12 7.77 -4.70
C ASN A 75 -5.65 8.82 -5.72
N LEU A 76 -5.19 8.40 -6.89
CA LEU A 76 -4.75 9.28 -7.98
C LEU A 76 -5.90 10.15 -8.51
N GLU A 77 -7.14 9.66 -8.45
CA GLU A 77 -8.29 10.33 -9.06
C GLU A 77 -8.66 11.66 -8.38
N ILE A 78 -8.24 11.88 -7.13
CA ILE A 78 -8.53 13.12 -6.39
C ILE A 78 -7.78 14.32 -6.96
N PHE A 79 -6.74 14.08 -7.77
CA PHE A 79 -5.94 15.10 -8.43
C PHE A 79 -6.44 15.41 -9.84
N PHE A 80 -7.56 14.82 -10.28
CA PHE A 80 -8.20 15.19 -11.54
C PHE A 80 -9.34 16.16 -11.27
N HIS A 81 -9.21 17.38 -11.78
CA HIS A 81 -10.19 18.44 -11.63
C HIS A 81 -10.88 18.71 -12.96
N ALA A 82 -12.18 19.04 -12.91
CA ALA A 82 -12.88 19.50 -14.11
C ALA A 82 -12.33 20.87 -14.53
N GLU A 83 -11.94 21.01 -15.79
CA GLU A 83 -11.59 22.29 -16.39
C GLU A 83 -12.82 22.81 -17.15
N PRO A 84 -13.34 23.99 -16.82
CA PRO A 84 -14.45 24.57 -17.56
C PRO A 84 -14.00 24.85 -19.00
N SER A 85 -14.55 24.12 -19.97
CA SER A 85 -14.38 24.46 -21.39
C SER A 85 -15.18 25.73 -21.68
N GLY A 86 -14.49 26.83 -22.01
CA GLY A 86 -15.08 28.15 -22.20
C GLY A 86 -15.99 28.31 -23.43
N GLY A 87 -16.28 27.25 -24.19
CA GLY A 87 -17.07 27.35 -25.41
C GLY A 87 -17.90 26.10 -25.70
N GLY A 88 -19.22 26.20 -25.51
CA GLY A 88 -20.18 25.25 -26.05
C GLY A 88 -20.35 23.92 -25.29
N PRO A 89 -21.27 23.04 -25.75
CA PRO A 89 -21.96 22.09 -24.88
C PRO A 89 -21.04 21.03 -24.24
N LEU A 90 -20.95 21.10 -22.90
CA LEU A 90 -20.78 19.99 -21.94
C LEU A 90 -19.67 18.96 -22.17
N SER A 91 -18.53 19.31 -22.77
CA SER A 91 -17.32 18.50 -22.61
C SER A 91 -16.44 19.08 -21.50
N THR A 92 -16.63 18.60 -20.27
CA THR A 92 -15.71 18.91 -19.16
C THR A 92 -14.47 18.05 -19.33
N SER A 93 -13.36 18.62 -19.79
CA SER A 93 -12.06 17.94 -19.73
C SER A 93 -11.64 17.81 -18.27
N LYS A 94 -10.96 16.70 -17.92
CA LYS A 94 -10.32 16.55 -16.62
C LYS A 94 -8.85 16.89 -16.76
N LYS A 95 -8.36 17.78 -15.91
CA LYS A 95 -6.95 18.17 -15.82
C LYS A 95 -6.33 17.57 -14.57
N PHE A 96 -5.15 16.98 -14.71
CA PHE A 96 -4.39 16.45 -13.59
C PHE A 96 -3.59 17.56 -12.91
N ASP A 97 -3.82 17.77 -11.62
CA ASP A 97 -3.00 18.64 -10.77
C ASP A 97 -1.77 17.89 -10.27
N GLY A 98 -0.75 17.86 -11.12
CA GLY A 98 0.54 17.25 -10.80
C GLY A 98 1.29 17.92 -9.65
N ARG A 99 0.99 19.19 -9.35
CA ARG A 99 1.60 19.91 -8.24
C ARG A 99 1.03 19.39 -6.92
N ALA A 100 -0.31 19.41 -6.77
CA ALA A 100 -0.97 18.89 -5.57
C ALA A 100 -0.63 17.41 -5.32
N PHE A 101 -0.51 16.62 -6.40
CA PHE A 101 -0.05 15.24 -6.32
C PHE A 101 1.35 15.12 -5.70
N MET A 102 2.33 15.89 -6.20
CA MET A 102 3.69 15.83 -5.66
C MET A 102 3.78 16.35 -4.22
N GLU A 103 3.08 17.43 -3.88
CA GLU A 103 3.01 17.93 -2.51
C GLU A 103 2.49 16.85 -1.54
N ARG A 104 1.50 16.05 -1.97
CA ARG A 104 0.99 14.91 -1.19
C ARG A 104 2.03 13.80 -1.03
N VAL A 105 2.76 13.48 -2.10
CA VAL A 105 3.84 12.48 -2.07
C VAL A 105 4.93 12.90 -1.10
N GLU A 106 5.42 14.13 -1.21
CA GLU A 106 6.47 14.68 -0.35
C GLU A 106 6.06 14.67 1.12
N PHE A 107 4.80 14.99 1.42
CA PHE A 107 4.26 14.91 2.76
C PHE A 107 4.31 13.48 3.34
N LEU A 108 4.02 12.46 2.53
CA LEU A 108 3.98 11.06 2.96
C LEU A 108 5.36 10.39 3.03
N VAL A 109 6.34 10.87 2.26
CA VAL A 109 7.72 10.38 2.30
C VAL A 109 8.45 10.83 3.58
N ARG A 110 8.03 11.95 4.19
CA ARG A 110 8.65 12.45 5.43
C ARG A 110 8.46 11.44 6.57
N PRO A 111 9.55 10.99 7.24
CA PRO A 111 9.45 10.03 8.34
C PRO A 111 8.62 10.61 9.50
N VAL A 112 7.78 9.76 10.09
CA VAL A 112 6.85 10.10 11.20
C VAL A 112 7.58 10.54 12.49
N THR A 113 8.92 10.47 12.52
CA THR A 113 9.75 10.90 13.66
C THR A 113 9.63 12.39 13.99
N ALA A 114 9.01 13.22 13.15
CA ALA A 114 8.75 14.63 13.45
C ALA A 114 7.42 14.92 14.17
N ARG A 115 6.57 13.90 14.44
CA ARG A 115 5.25 14.12 15.10
C ARG A 115 5.25 13.84 16.61
N GLY A 116 6.44 13.70 17.22
CA GLY A 116 6.60 13.28 18.62
C GLY A 116 6.98 14.35 19.64
N GLU A 117 7.22 15.61 19.25
CA GLU A 117 7.80 16.61 20.19
C GLU A 117 6.92 17.82 20.53
N HIS A 118 5.66 17.85 20.10
CA HIS A 118 4.68 18.85 20.60
C HIS A 118 3.33 18.22 20.93
N ALA A 119 3.33 17.35 21.93
CA ALA A 119 2.15 17.10 22.76
C ALA A 119 2.65 16.64 24.13
N GLY A 120 3.10 17.60 24.95
CA GLY A 120 3.26 17.37 26.38
C GLY A 120 1.89 17.13 26.99
N THR A 121 1.51 15.86 27.13
CA THR A 121 0.51 15.44 28.10
C THR A 121 0.82 14.02 28.53
N GLU A 122 0.93 13.87 29.85
CA GLU A 122 1.42 12.73 30.63
C GLU A 122 0.86 11.34 30.25
N PRO A 123 1.61 10.26 30.54
CA PRO A 123 1.26 8.89 30.15
C PRO A 123 0.28 8.24 31.14
N VAL A 124 -0.96 8.00 30.73
CA VAL A 124 -1.85 7.07 31.44
C VAL A 124 -1.57 5.64 30.97
N LYS A 125 -0.97 4.86 31.88
CA LYS A 125 -0.88 3.39 31.85
C LYS A 125 -2.26 2.79 31.58
N THR A 126 -2.40 1.99 30.52
CA THR A 126 -3.27 0.79 30.56
C THR A 126 -2.91 -0.22 29.48
N ILE A 127 -2.45 -1.37 29.98
CA ILE A 127 -2.75 -2.75 29.54
C ILE A 127 -2.28 -3.17 28.13
N ALA A 128 -1.24 -3.99 28.18
CA ALA A 128 -0.89 -4.95 27.15
C ALA A 128 -2.07 -5.88 26.82
N MET A 129 -2.46 -5.95 25.55
CA MET A 129 -3.08 -7.15 24.98
C MET A 129 -2.27 -7.62 23.76
N ARG A 130 -1.37 -8.53 24.12
CA ARG A 130 -0.92 -9.69 23.36
C ARG A 130 -1.95 -10.19 22.33
N GLY A 131 -1.52 -10.26 21.08
CA GLY A 131 -1.63 -11.48 20.25
C GLY A 131 -3.00 -11.89 19.69
N HIS A 132 -2.94 -12.30 18.43
CA HIS A 132 -3.91 -13.11 17.70
C HIS A 132 -5.27 -12.49 17.39
N LYS A 133 -5.45 -12.16 16.11
CA LYS A 133 -6.50 -12.77 15.28
C LYS A 133 -6.03 -12.78 13.84
N ALA A 134 -5.26 -13.82 13.49
CA ALA A 134 -5.18 -14.24 12.10
C ALA A 134 -6.63 -14.49 11.64
N SER A 135 -7.08 -13.63 10.74
CA SER A 135 -8.46 -13.53 10.31
C SER A 135 -8.99 -14.90 9.86
N ARG A 136 -10.17 -15.29 10.36
CA ARG A 136 -10.85 -16.58 10.12
C ARG A 136 -11.11 -16.90 8.64
N TRP A 137 -10.91 -15.95 7.72
CA TRP A 137 -11.07 -16.13 6.28
C TRP A 137 -10.00 -17.01 5.62
N TRP A 138 -8.76 -17.04 6.13
CA TRP A 138 -7.68 -17.87 5.56
C TRP A 138 -7.99 -19.37 5.61
N ALA A 139 -8.84 -19.81 6.55
CA ALA A 139 -9.30 -21.19 6.64
C ALA A 139 -10.29 -21.58 5.52
N MET A 140 -11.05 -20.62 4.98
CA MET A 140 -11.98 -20.90 3.87
C MET A 140 -11.29 -20.94 2.51
N ALA A 141 -10.30 -20.07 2.28
CA ALA A 141 -9.57 -20.04 1.01
C ALA A 141 -8.77 -21.32 0.74
N LYS A 142 -8.21 -21.96 1.79
CA LYS A 142 -7.51 -23.26 1.65
C LYS A 142 -8.44 -24.41 1.23
N LYS A 143 -9.74 -24.33 1.51
CA LYS A 143 -10.72 -25.38 1.16
C LYS A 143 -11.14 -25.34 -0.32
N MET A 144 -10.95 -24.20 -1.00
CA MET A 144 -11.24 -24.01 -2.42
C MET A 144 -10.06 -24.36 -3.34
N LEU A 145 -8.84 -24.44 -2.78
CA LEU A 145 -7.60 -24.70 -3.54
C LEU A 145 -7.19 -26.18 -3.60
N GLY A 146 -8.00 -27.11 -3.07
CA GLY A 146 -7.82 -28.54 -3.31
C GLY A 146 -6.41 -29.09 -3.02
N LEU A 147 -5.68 -28.52 -2.06
CA LEU A 147 -4.34 -29.00 -1.71
C LEU A 147 -4.47 -30.25 -0.83
N PRO A 148 -4.02 -31.44 -1.28
CA PRO A 148 -4.01 -32.63 -0.46
C PRO A 148 -2.98 -32.46 0.66
N HIS A 149 -3.43 -32.67 1.90
CA HIS A 149 -2.53 -32.84 3.02
C HIS A 149 -1.88 -34.21 2.87
N HIS A 150 -0.68 -34.24 2.29
CA HIS A 150 0.23 -35.36 2.37
C HIS A 150 0.48 -35.62 3.86
N ARG A 151 0.03 -36.78 4.36
CA ARG A 151 0.33 -37.26 5.70
C ARG A 151 1.06 -38.58 5.54
N GLU A 152 2.38 -38.52 5.67
CA GLU A 152 3.27 -39.67 5.66
C GLU A 152 4.07 -39.69 6.98
N GLY A 153 4.24 -40.89 7.54
CA GLY A 153 5.13 -41.22 8.66
C GLY A 153 4.41 -41.42 10.01
N LEU A 154 4.08 -42.65 10.46
CA LEU A 154 4.94 -43.72 11.02
C LEU A 154 5.21 -43.59 12.53
N SER A 155 4.69 -44.53 13.33
CA SER A 155 5.51 -45.48 14.11
C SER A 155 4.66 -46.42 15.00
N ASP A 156 5.12 -47.67 15.06
CA ASP A 156 4.75 -48.83 15.89
C ASP A 156 4.53 -48.58 17.39
N VAL A 157 3.79 -49.48 18.08
CA VAL A 157 4.30 -50.40 19.14
C VAL A 157 3.19 -51.37 19.59
N ARG A 158 3.51 -52.68 19.47
CA ARG A 158 3.10 -53.89 20.24
C ARG A 158 2.05 -53.77 21.38
N SER A 159 1.11 -54.72 21.38
CA SER A 159 1.05 -55.83 22.36
C SER A 159 0.18 -56.96 21.84
#